data_AF-A0A832WUY1-F1
#
_entry.id   AF-A0A832WUY1-F1
#
_cell.length_a   1.000
_cell.length_b   1.000
_cell.length_c   1.000
_cell.angle_alpha   90.00
_cell.angle_beta   90.00
_cell.angle_gamma   90.00
#
_symmetry.space_group_name_H-M   'P 1'
#
loop_
_entity.id
_entity.type
_entity.pdbx_description
1 polymer ?
#
loop_
_entity_poly.entity_id
_entity_poly.type
_entity_poly.pdbx_seq_one_letter_code
_entity_poly.pdbx_strand_id
1 'polypeptide(L)'
;GGGAQFHEIFRTPGHMALLRAADGLLSVRRGQTELSIAMAEMAGITPAVTICEMLDDESGYALSKEDAMAYAKKHGMVFVEGNEVLEAWDAFVSGGKRGIPE
;
A
#
# COMPACT_ATOMS: atom_id res chain seq x y z
N GLY A 1 -6.37 13.19 -11.18
CA GLY A 1 -7.50 12.25 -10.89
C GLY A 1 -8.60 12.88 -10.04
N GLY A 2 -9.56 13.58 -10.64
CA GLY A 2 -10.59 14.33 -9.90
C GLY A 2 -11.94 14.50 -10.63
N GLY A 3 -12.23 13.62 -11.59
CA GLY A 3 -13.42 13.75 -12.47
C GLY A 3 -14.71 13.14 -11.93
N ALA A 4 -14.67 12.37 -10.85
CA ALA A 4 -15.86 11.75 -10.27
C ALA A 4 -16.37 12.60 -9.09
N GLN A 5 -17.65 12.98 -9.13
CA GLN A 5 -18.37 13.54 -7.99
C GLN A 5 -18.51 12.44 -6.91
N PHE A 6 -17.46 12.24 -6.11
CA PHE A 6 -17.35 11.14 -5.15
C PHE A 6 -18.59 11.04 -4.23
N HIS A 7 -19.14 12.19 -3.82
CA HIS A 7 -20.33 12.29 -2.98
C HIS A 7 -21.63 11.79 -3.65
N GLU A 8 -21.70 11.77 -4.99
CA GLU A 8 -22.88 11.30 -5.71
C GLU A 8 -22.95 9.76 -5.75
N ILE A 9 -21.80 9.09 -5.67
CA ILE A 9 -21.68 7.63 -5.84
C ILE A 9 -21.23 6.89 -4.57
N PHE A 10 -20.73 7.59 -3.55
CA PHE A 10 -20.35 7.01 -2.25
C PHE A 10 -21.17 7.61 -1.12
N ARG A 11 -21.48 6.79 -0.11
CA ARG A 11 -22.17 7.21 1.11
C ARG A 11 -21.38 6.89 2.36
N THR A 12 -21.66 7.64 3.42
CA THR A 12 -21.08 7.47 4.76
C THR A 12 -22.20 7.44 5.81
N PRO A 13 -22.14 6.57 6.84
CA PRO A 13 -21.08 5.59 7.11
C PRO A 13 -21.14 4.37 6.18
N GLY A 14 -20.05 3.58 6.15
CA GLY A 14 -19.94 2.36 5.36
C GLY A 14 -18.97 1.35 5.98
N HIS A 15 -18.69 0.26 5.26
CA HIS A 15 -17.87 -0.87 5.75
C HIS A 15 -16.44 -0.87 5.19
N MET A 16 -16.08 0.14 4.39
CA MET A 16 -14.74 0.30 3.83
C MET A 16 -14.06 1.47 4.53
N ALA A 17 -13.00 1.16 5.29
CA ALA A 17 -12.15 2.18 5.88
C ALA A 17 -11.30 2.84 4.79
N LEU A 18 -11.37 4.17 4.69
CA LEU A 18 -10.52 4.93 3.77
C LEU A 18 -9.29 5.43 4.53
N LEU A 19 -8.11 5.09 4.00
CA LEU A 19 -6.83 5.58 4.49
C LEU A 19 -6.25 6.56 3.47
N ARG A 20 -5.83 7.74 3.92
CA ARG A 20 -5.16 8.74 3.08
C ARG A 20 -3.66 8.69 3.35
N ALA A 21 -2.88 8.38 2.33
CA ALA A 21 -1.43 8.48 2.41
C ALA A 21 -0.97 9.95 2.54
N ALA A 22 0.17 10.17 3.19
CA ALA A 22 0.79 11.49 3.25
C ALA A 22 1.21 11.99 1.85
N ASP A 23 1.08 13.29 1.57
CA ASP A 23 1.41 13.87 0.26
C ASP A 23 2.89 13.63 -0.14
N GLY A 24 3.79 13.60 0.84
CA GLY A 24 5.21 13.27 0.63
C GLY A 24 5.52 11.77 0.55
N LEU A 25 4.55 10.89 0.81
CA LEU A 25 4.71 9.44 0.93
C LEU A 25 5.86 9.08 1.87
N LEU A 26 6.81 8.26 1.40
CA LEU A 26 7.87 7.65 2.20
C LEU A 26 8.93 8.63 2.72
N SER A 27 8.95 9.88 2.23
CA SER A 27 9.77 10.95 2.82
C SER A 27 9.16 11.54 4.09
N VAL A 28 7.86 11.35 4.32
CA VAL A 28 7.12 11.85 5.48
C VAL A 28 6.77 10.74 6.45
N ARG A 29 6.23 9.62 5.96
CA ARG A 29 5.79 8.49 6.78
C ARG A 29 6.08 7.16 6.08
N ARG A 30 6.64 6.21 6.83
CA ARG A 30 6.98 4.86 6.35
C ARG A 30 5.99 3.82 6.88
N GLY A 31 4.70 4.08 6.71
CA GLY A 31 3.62 3.17 7.11
C GLY A 31 3.15 2.30 5.94
N GLN A 32 2.36 1.28 6.24
CA GLN A 32 1.80 0.38 5.21
C GLN A 32 1.02 1.15 4.13
N THR A 33 0.23 2.14 4.54
CA THR A 33 -0.51 3.02 3.62
C THR A 33 0.41 3.68 2.59
N GLU A 34 1.49 4.34 3.03
CA GLU A 34 2.44 5.00 2.11
C GLU A 34 3.24 3.99 1.28
N LEU A 35 3.66 2.86 1.86
CA LEU A 35 4.38 1.81 1.14
C LEU A 35 3.53 1.25 -0.01
N SER A 36 2.25 0.97 0.24
CA SER A 36 1.35 0.44 -0.78
C SER A 36 1.05 1.45 -1.89
N ILE A 37 0.89 2.74 -1.55
CA ILE A 37 0.71 3.80 -2.55
C ILE A 37 1.99 4.02 -3.37
N ALA A 38 3.16 4.03 -2.74
CA ALA A 38 4.45 4.12 -3.42
C ALA A 38 4.66 2.97 -4.43
N MET A 39 4.31 1.74 -4.05
CA MET A 39 4.35 0.60 -4.98
C MET A 39 3.41 0.78 -6.17
N ALA A 40 2.18 1.25 -5.94
CA ALA A 40 1.22 1.52 -7.01
C ALA A 40 1.72 2.61 -7.98
N GLU A 41 2.32 3.68 -7.45
CA GLU A 41 2.95 4.72 -8.26
C GLU A 41 4.13 4.17 -9.09
N MET A 42 5.03 3.40 -8.47
CA MET A 42 6.15 2.78 -9.18
C MET A 42 5.70 1.81 -10.28
N ALA A 43 4.58 1.12 -10.08
CA ALA A 43 3.98 0.23 -11.06
C ALA A 43 3.22 0.96 -12.19
N GLY A 44 3.05 2.28 -12.11
CA GLY A 44 2.33 3.07 -13.11
C GLY A 44 0.83 2.81 -13.12
N ILE A 45 0.25 2.33 -12.02
CA ILE A 45 -1.19 2.13 -11.86
C ILE A 45 -1.81 3.25 -11.01
N THR A 46 -3.14 3.31 -10.95
CA THR A 46 -3.83 4.25 -10.06
C THR A 46 -3.34 4.05 -8.62
N PRO A 47 -2.88 5.11 -7.91
CA PRO A 47 -2.43 5.03 -6.52
C PRO A 47 -3.63 4.88 -5.58
N ALA A 48 -4.30 3.73 -5.67
CA ALA A 48 -5.44 3.33 -4.86
C ALA A 48 -5.36 1.82 -4.66
N VAL A 49 -5.23 1.40 -3.40
CA VAL A 49 -4.92 0.02 -3.01
C VAL A 49 -5.74 -0.38 -1.80
N THR A 50 -6.06 -1.66 -1.69
CA THR A 50 -6.69 -2.25 -0.50
C THR A 50 -5.66 -3.06 0.26
N ILE A 51 -5.62 -2.88 1.58
CA ILE A 51 -4.74 -3.62 2.49
C ILE A 51 -5.56 -4.18 3.65
N CYS A 52 -5.07 -5.27 4.23
CA CYS A 52 -5.60 -5.87 5.45
C CYS A 52 -4.45 -6.57 6.17
N GLU A 53 -4.37 -6.44 7.48
CA GLU A 53 -3.41 -7.16 8.30
C GLU A 53 -3.72 -8.67 8.33
N MET A 54 -2.67 -9.48 8.27
CA MET A 54 -2.78 -10.92 8.44
C MET A 54 -2.85 -11.24 9.93
N LEU A 55 -3.81 -12.08 10.31
CA LEU A 55 -3.96 -12.60 11.67
C LEU A 55 -3.70 -14.10 11.67
N ASP A 56 -3.17 -14.62 12.78
CA ASP A 56 -3.13 -16.06 13.02
C ASP A 56 -4.52 -16.60 13.40
N ASP A 57 -4.77 -17.87 13.13
CA ASP A 57 -6.07 -18.53 13.31
C ASP A 57 -6.27 -19.14 14.71
N GLU A 58 -5.21 -19.27 15.50
CA GLU A 58 -5.27 -19.88 16.84
C GLU A 58 -5.56 -18.84 17.95
N SER A 59 -4.83 -17.74 17.95
CA SER A 59 -4.87 -16.67 18.95
C SER A 59 -5.57 -15.40 18.46
N GLY A 60 -5.68 -15.22 17.14
CA GLY A 60 -6.27 -14.04 16.53
C GLY A 60 -5.38 -12.79 16.60
N TYR A 61 -4.11 -12.95 16.97
CA TYR A 61 -3.14 -11.86 16.98
C TYR A 61 -2.55 -11.65 15.58
N ALA A 62 -1.68 -10.65 15.46
CA ALA A 62 -0.98 -10.38 14.21
C ALA A 62 -0.06 -11.55 13.86
N LEU A 63 -0.15 -11.99 12.60
CA LEU A 63 0.69 -13.06 12.09
C LEU A 63 2.17 -12.65 12.13
N SER A 64 3.04 -13.57 12.54
CA SER A 64 4.48 -13.33 12.55
C SER A 64 5.03 -13.14 11.14
N LYS A 65 6.22 -12.52 11.03
CA LYS A 65 6.88 -12.33 9.72
C LYS A 65 7.23 -13.68 9.09
N GLU A 66 7.78 -14.59 9.89
CA GLU A 66 8.17 -15.93 9.46
C GLU A 66 6.97 -16.72 8.92
N ASP A 67 5.83 -16.65 9.60
CA ASP A 67 4.61 -17.32 9.17
C ASP A 67 3.99 -16.66 7.94
N ALA A 68 4.05 -15.33 7.82
CA ALA A 68 3.63 -14.62 6.62
C ALA A 68 4.49 -15.00 5.39
N MET A 69 5.81 -15.16 5.57
CA MET A 69 6.71 -15.66 4.52
C MET A 69 6.39 -17.11 4.14
N ALA A 70 6.11 -17.97 5.13
CA ALA A 70 5.72 -19.35 4.89
C ALA A 70 4.37 -19.44 4.14
N TYR A 71 3.40 -18.60 4.53
CA TYR A 71 2.11 -18.47 3.84
C TYR A 71 2.31 -18.04 2.39
N ALA A 72 3.11 -16.99 2.14
CA ALA A 72 3.38 -16.49 0.80
C ALA A 72 3.99 -17.60 -0.08
N LYS A 73 5.00 -18.32 0.44
CA LYS A 73 5.61 -19.46 -0.27
C LYS A 73 4.61 -20.58 -0.57
N LYS A 74 3.77 -20.95 0.41
CA LYS A 74 2.74 -21.99 0.26
C LYS A 74 1.72 -21.65 -0.83
N HIS A 75 1.38 -20.37 -0.97
CA HIS A 75 0.36 -19.89 -1.90
C HIS A 75 0.92 -19.27 -3.19
N GLY A 76 2.23 -19.32 -3.41
CA GLY A 76 2.87 -18.73 -4.60
C GLY A 76 2.75 -17.21 -4.68
N MET A 77 2.62 -16.54 -3.54
CA MET A 77 2.56 -15.09 -3.44
C MET A 77 3.97 -14.50 -3.28
N VAL A 78 4.17 -13.28 -3.77
CA VAL A 78 5.40 -12.52 -3.55
C VAL A 78 5.36 -11.95 -2.13
N PHE A 79 6.42 -12.17 -1.36
CA PHE A 79 6.65 -11.50 -0.09
C PHE A 79 7.62 -10.35 -0.31
N VAL A 80 7.28 -9.16 0.18
CA VAL A 80 8.10 -7.95 0.05
C VAL A 80 8.22 -7.29 1.41
N GLU A 81 9.42 -6.85 1.76
CA GLU A 81 9.71 -6.08 2.96
C GLU A 81 9.61 -4.58 2.72
N GLY A 82 9.26 -3.83 3.77
CA GLY A 82 9.20 -2.37 3.69
C GLY A 82 10.52 -1.72 3.26
N ASN A 83 11.66 -2.30 3.63
CA ASN A 83 12.98 -1.80 3.21
C ASN A 83 13.22 -1.96 1.71
N GLU A 84 12.77 -3.08 1.11
CA GLU A 84 12.89 -3.28 -0.34
C GLU A 84 12.08 -2.25 -1.12
N VAL A 85 10.88 -1.93 -0.61
CA VAL A 85 10.03 -0.86 -1.17
C VAL A 85 10.69 0.51 -1.01
N LEU A 86 11.30 0.79 0.13
CA LEU A 86 12.00 2.06 0.38
C LEU A 86 13.18 2.25 -0.56
N GLU A 87 14.02 1.22 -0.73
CA GLU A 87 15.17 1.27 -1.64
C GLU A 87 14.73 1.45 -3.09
N ALA A 88 13.70 0.71 -3.52
CA ALA A 88 13.13 0.85 -4.86
C ALA A 88 12.52 2.26 -5.08
N TRP A 89 11.85 2.80 -4.06
CA TRP A 89 11.27 4.13 -4.09
C TRP A 89 12.32 5.23 -4.21
N ASP A 90 13.39 5.16 -3.43
CA ASP A 90 14.46 6.15 -3.47
C ASP A 90 15.15 6.16 -4.85
N ALA A 91 15.34 4.99 -5.46
CA ALA A 91 15.83 4.88 -6.82
C ALA A 91 14.84 5.45 -7.86
N PHE A 92 13.54 5.17 -7.68
CA PHE A 92 12.47 5.65 -8.56
C PHE A 92 12.38 7.19 -8.56
N VAL A 93 12.40 7.80 -7.39
CA VAL A 93 12.35 9.26 -7.24
C VAL A 93 13.62 9.93 -7.76
N SER A 94 14.80 9.37 -7.45
CA SER A 94 16.08 9.88 -7.94
C SER A 94 16.19 9.85 -9.48
N GLY A 95 15.49 8.93 -10.12
CA GLY A 95 15.36 8.85 -11.58
C GLY A 95 14.41 9.87 -12.21
N GLY A 96 13.82 10.79 -11.43
CA GLY A 96 12.91 11.84 -11.92
C GLY A 96 11.54 11.34 -12.36
N LYS A 97 11.14 10.12 -11.98
CA LYS A 97 9.91 9.47 -12.46
C LYS A 97 8.66 9.77 -11.64
N ARG A 98 8.79 10.53 -10.55
CA ARG A 98 7.63 10.96 -9.77
C ARG A 98 6.97 12.16 -10.45
N GLY A 99 5.91 11.89 -11.19
CA GLY A 99 5.00 12.89 -11.73
C GLY A 99 3.59 12.58 -11.23
N ILE A 100 2.94 13.55 -10.59
CA ILE A 100 1.50 13.50 -10.34
C ILE A 100 0.85 13.40 -11.74
N PRO A 101 0.03 12.38 -12.05
CA PRO A 101 -0.76 12.42 -13.26
C PRO A 101 -1.71 13.62 -13.14
N GLU A 102 -1.66 14.58 -14.07
CA GLU A 102 -2.68 15.63 -14.21
C GLU A 102 -4.10 15.00 -14.13
#